data_AF-A0A9P4MAW8-F1
#
_entry.id   AF-A0A9P4MAW8-F1
#
_cell.length_a   1.000
_cell.length_b   1.000
_cell.length_c   1.000
_cell.angle_alpha   90.00
_cell.angle_beta   90.00
_cell.angle_gamma   90.00
#
_symmetry.space_group_name_H-M   'P 1'
#
loop_
_entity.id
_entity.type
_entity.pdbx_description
1 polymer ?
#
loop_
_entity_poly.entity_id
_entity_poly.type
_entity_poly.pdbx_seq_one_letter_code
_entity_poly.pdbx_strand_id
1 'polypeptide(L)'
;MSHPLVAQTAQLRVLIAAVKPKDMEGDPPNSSIKEIFRNGNVILTLDTASDENRAPIRLRVSPQVLSTGSLYFQNLFKAEWRGKQLESATADAPLEITEQFEDVKTAWMMSLICSILHHRAEAAPSTKSPESILKFAHVAQYYQCTSAVRWVASPWIKAALEKSEGQPDSMARFDTLLEASYVLDSPMDFLNVSKAWALHWKQGSSAILYAKGNDAVVPLFAYVDIEQQSKLVYNTIYQSPAQGSAYTADVLPRHESQFGAEDTQPFD
;
A
#
# COMPACT_ATOMS: atom_id res chain seq x y z
N MET A 1 24.76 -22.79 0.82
CA MET A 1 23.68 -22.43 -0.14
C MET A 1 22.52 -21.91 0.69
N SER A 2 22.46 -20.59 0.88
CA SER A 2 21.49 -19.94 1.75
C SER A 2 20.17 -19.74 0.99
N HIS A 3 19.06 -20.15 1.62
CA HIS A 3 17.71 -20.12 1.06
C HIS A 3 17.29 -18.69 0.62
N PRO A 4 16.61 -18.52 -0.52
CA PRO A 4 16.12 -17.22 -1.00
C PRO A 4 15.09 -16.54 -0.06
N LEU A 5 14.52 -17.29 0.88
CA LEU A 5 13.65 -16.78 1.94
C LEU A 5 14.38 -15.87 2.95
N VAL A 6 15.67 -16.12 3.21
CA VAL A 6 16.45 -15.37 4.21
C VAL A 6 16.78 -13.95 3.74
N ALA A 7 16.92 -13.76 2.42
CA ALA A 7 17.18 -12.44 1.83
C ALA A 7 15.94 -11.53 1.85
N GLN A 8 14.74 -12.09 1.62
CA GLN A 8 13.48 -11.35 1.76
C GLN A 8 13.22 -10.90 3.20
N THR A 9 13.66 -11.68 4.20
CA THR A 9 13.56 -11.31 5.62
C THR A 9 14.47 -10.13 5.99
N ALA A 10 15.59 -9.94 5.29
CA ALA A 10 16.54 -8.87 5.58
C ALA A 10 16.10 -7.51 5.01
N GLN A 11 15.47 -7.48 3.83
CA GLN A 11 14.95 -6.25 3.22
C GLN A 11 13.76 -5.66 3.99
N LEU A 12 12.93 -6.50 4.62
CA LEU A 12 11.87 -6.03 5.52
C LEU A 12 12.42 -5.18 6.69
N ARG A 13 13.64 -5.48 7.18
CA ARG A 13 14.21 -4.82 8.38
C ARG A 13 14.60 -3.37 8.17
N VAL A 14 14.94 -2.97 6.94
CA VAL A 14 15.45 -1.61 6.65
C VAL A 14 14.31 -0.62 6.41
N LEU A 15 13.20 -1.06 5.81
CA LEU A 15 12.02 -0.23 5.54
C LEU A 15 11.19 0.08 6.80
N ILE A 16 11.27 -0.75 7.84
CA ILE A 16 10.49 -0.60 9.09
C ILE A 16 10.94 0.61 9.94
N ALA A 17 12.18 1.08 9.80
CA ALA A 17 12.79 2.06 10.72
C ALA A 17 12.42 3.54 10.49
N ALA A 18 11.78 3.90 9.36
CA ALA A 18 11.68 5.33 8.95
C ALA A 18 10.33 6.02 9.23
N VAL A 19 9.31 5.33 9.74
CA VAL A 19 7.95 5.90 9.85
C VAL A 19 7.77 6.61 11.20
N LYS A 20 7.60 7.94 11.19
CA LYS A 20 7.31 8.74 12.39
C LYS A 20 5.91 8.45 12.98
N PRO A 21 5.68 8.68 14.29
CA PRO A 21 4.48 8.22 15.00
C PRO A 21 3.21 9.06 14.81
N LYS A 22 3.24 10.14 14.01
CA LYS A 22 2.23 11.21 14.09
C LYS A 22 0.96 10.99 13.26
N ASP A 23 0.91 9.94 12.44
CA ASP A 23 -0.18 9.73 11.47
C ASP A 23 -1.18 8.62 11.87
N MET A 24 -1.14 8.12 13.10
CA MET A 24 -1.96 6.98 13.54
C MET A 24 -2.67 7.23 14.88
N GLU A 25 -3.44 8.32 14.96
CA GLU A 25 -4.29 8.60 16.11
C GLU A 25 -5.57 7.75 16.04
N GLY A 26 -5.49 6.60 16.71
CA GLY A 26 -6.63 5.81 17.18
C GLY A 26 -6.22 5.23 18.53
N ASP A 27 -7.09 5.38 19.53
CA ASP A 27 -6.84 5.00 20.93
C ASP A 27 -6.15 3.61 21.06
N PRO A 28 -5.21 3.45 21.99
CA PRO A 28 -4.61 2.15 22.26
C PRO A 28 -5.73 1.18 22.69
N PRO A 29 -5.84 -0.03 22.09
CA PRO A 29 -6.86 -0.97 22.51
C PRO A 29 -6.54 -1.45 23.93
N ASN A 30 -7.41 -1.12 24.88
CA ASN A 30 -7.59 -1.94 26.08
C ASN A 30 -7.75 -3.41 25.63
N SER A 31 -7.26 -4.37 26.44
CA SER A 31 -7.18 -5.83 26.16
C SER A 31 -8.50 -6.55 25.79
N SER A 32 -9.56 -5.80 25.53
CA SER A 32 -10.84 -6.24 24.97
C SER A 32 -10.68 -6.92 23.61
N ILE A 33 -11.42 -8.02 23.43
CA ILE A 33 -11.50 -8.73 22.17
C ILE A 33 -12.26 -7.87 21.16
N LYS A 34 -11.63 -7.55 20.03
CA LYS A 34 -12.29 -6.91 18.89
C LYS A 34 -13.08 -7.95 18.11
N GLU A 35 -14.39 -7.84 18.19
CA GLU A 35 -15.37 -8.71 17.54
C GLU A 35 -15.45 -8.45 16.02
N ILE A 36 -14.51 -8.99 15.23
CA ILE A 36 -14.55 -8.91 13.75
C ILE A 36 -15.63 -9.84 13.18
N PHE A 37 -15.86 -10.99 13.80
CA PHE A 37 -16.94 -11.90 13.42
C PHE A 37 -17.59 -12.52 14.67
N ARG A 38 -18.85 -12.15 14.92
CA ARG A 38 -19.57 -12.50 16.16
C ARG A 38 -19.66 -14.00 16.42
N ASN A 39 -19.87 -14.76 15.35
CA ASN A 39 -19.95 -16.23 15.39
C ASN A 39 -18.59 -16.88 15.14
N GLY A 40 -17.50 -16.12 15.29
CA GLY A 40 -16.15 -16.62 15.12
C GLY A 40 -15.82 -17.63 16.22
N ASN A 41 -15.18 -18.72 15.84
CA ASN A 41 -14.68 -19.75 16.75
C ASN A 41 -13.15 -19.72 16.88
N VAL A 42 -12.51 -18.66 16.40
CA VAL A 42 -11.08 -18.40 16.58
C VAL A 42 -10.87 -17.00 17.17
N ILE A 43 -10.02 -16.91 18.19
CA ILE A 43 -9.44 -15.66 18.67
C ILE A 43 -7.99 -15.61 18.19
N LEU A 44 -7.70 -14.68 17.30
CA LEU A 44 -6.35 -14.38 16.84
C LEU A 44 -5.74 -13.28 17.72
N THR A 45 -4.73 -13.65 18.50
CA THR A 45 -3.96 -12.74 19.34
C THR A 45 -2.73 -12.28 18.56
N LEU A 46 -2.67 -10.99 18.24
CA LEU A 46 -1.53 -10.35 17.58
C LEU A 46 -0.67 -9.72 18.66
N ASP A 47 0.42 -10.39 18.98
CA ASP A 47 1.35 -10.00 20.03
C ASP A 47 2.60 -9.34 19.42
N THR A 48 3.25 -8.46 20.18
CA THR A 48 4.38 -7.67 19.68
C THR A 48 5.58 -7.85 20.58
N ALA A 49 6.65 -8.45 20.05
CA ALA A 49 7.87 -8.72 20.81
C ALA A 49 8.61 -7.46 21.28
N SER A 50 8.35 -6.31 20.65
CA SER A 50 9.04 -5.05 20.91
C SER A 50 8.49 -4.24 22.09
N ASP A 51 7.33 -4.62 22.65
CA ASP A 51 6.61 -3.79 23.64
C ASP A 51 5.87 -4.67 24.66
N GLU A 52 6.63 -5.19 25.64
CA GLU A 52 6.12 -6.08 26.70
C GLU A 52 5.03 -5.44 27.58
N ASN A 53 4.96 -4.10 27.63
CA ASN A 53 4.00 -3.37 28.45
C ASN A 53 2.67 -3.13 27.72
N ARG A 54 2.56 -3.50 26.44
CA ARG A 54 1.36 -3.29 25.65
C ARG A 54 0.50 -4.54 25.61
N ALA A 55 -0.80 -4.34 25.81
CA ALA A 55 -1.76 -5.42 25.64
C ALA A 55 -1.82 -5.88 24.16
N PRO A 56 -1.83 -7.20 23.90
CA PRO A 56 -1.90 -7.73 22.54
C PRO A 56 -3.26 -7.42 21.91
N ILE A 57 -3.29 -7.31 20.58
CA ILE A 57 -4.54 -7.09 19.85
C ILE A 57 -5.25 -8.45 19.71
N ARG A 58 -6.41 -8.61 20.35
CA ARG A 58 -7.19 -9.86 20.28
C ARG A 58 -8.36 -9.69 19.33
N LEU A 59 -8.44 -10.54 18.31
CA LEU A 59 -9.43 -10.45 17.23
C LEU A 59 -10.26 -11.72 17.18
N ARG A 60 -11.59 -11.60 17.29
CA ARG A 60 -12.48 -12.74 17.03
C ARG A 60 -12.80 -12.83 15.56
N VAL A 61 -12.46 -13.96 14.94
CA VAL A 61 -12.49 -14.15 13.48
C VAL A 61 -13.12 -15.48 13.10
N SER A 62 -13.56 -15.59 11.85
CA SER A 62 -13.96 -16.85 11.22
C SER A 62 -12.77 -17.46 10.46
N PRO A 63 -12.31 -18.68 10.82
CA PRO A 63 -11.22 -19.36 10.11
C PRO A 63 -11.60 -19.70 8.68
N GLN A 64 -12.89 -19.94 8.41
CA GLN A 64 -13.40 -20.22 7.06
C GLN A 64 -13.22 -19.00 6.17
N VAL A 65 -13.64 -17.82 6.65
CA VAL A 65 -13.51 -16.55 5.92
C VAL A 65 -12.05 -16.20 5.66
N LEU A 66 -11.19 -16.34 6.68
CA LEU A 66 -9.75 -16.14 6.52
C LEU A 66 -9.14 -17.12 5.49
N SER A 67 -9.54 -18.39 5.51
CA SER A 67 -9.05 -19.41 4.56
C SER A 67 -9.48 -19.14 3.12
N THR A 68 -10.62 -18.50 2.91
CA THR A 68 -11.07 -18.11 1.56
C THR A 68 -10.22 -16.97 1.00
N GLY A 69 -9.83 -16.01 1.85
CA GLY A 69 -9.09 -14.82 1.43
C GLY A 69 -7.56 -14.91 1.54
N SER A 70 -7.02 -15.97 2.14
CA SER A 70 -5.59 -16.12 2.40
C SER A 70 -5.15 -17.59 2.32
N LEU A 71 -4.20 -17.87 1.44
CA LEU A 71 -3.60 -19.21 1.33
C LEU A 71 -2.80 -19.58 2.58
N TYR A 72 -2.16 -18.61 3.23
CA TYR A 72 -1.51 -18.82 4.52
C TYR A 72 -2.50 -19.40 5.55
N PHE A 73 -3.64 -18.73 5.75
CA PHE A 73 -4.63 -19.18 6.72
C PHE A 73 -5.29 -20.49 6.32
N GLN A 74 -5.52 -20.71 5.03
CA GLN A 74 -6.00 -21.99 4.54
C GLN A 74 -5.07 -23.13 4.95
N ASN A 75 -3.76 -22.97 4.77
CA ASN A 75 -2.78 -23.98 5.15
C ASN A 75 -2.67 -24.12 6.68
N LEU A 76 -2.75 -22.99 7.40
CA LEU A 76 -2.76 -22.95 8.86
C LEU A 76 -3.88 -23.82 9.42
N PHE A 77 -5.11 -23.62 8.95
CA PHE A 77 -6.30 -24.30 9.48
C PHE A 77 -6.50 -25.72 8.94
N LYS A 78 -5.92 -26.06 7.78
CA LYS A 78 -5.95 -27.42 7.22
C LYS A 78 -4.92 -28.37 7.85
N ALA A 79 -3.90 -27.85 8.54
CA ALA A 79 -2.91 -28.71 9.20
C ALA A 79 -3.60 -29.66 10.19
N GLU A 80 -3.31 -30.96 10.13
CA GLU A 80 -4.10 -32.00 10.86
C GLU A 80 -4.28 -31.70 12.35
N TRP A 81 -3.22 -31.24 13.02
CA TRP A 81 -3.25 -30.91 14.44
C TRP A 81 -4.16 -29.71 14.74
N ARG A 82 -4.22 -28.74 13.82
CA ARG A 82 -5.00 -27.50 13.98
C ARG A 82 -6.44 -27.69 13.51
N GLY A 83 -6.69 -28.53 12.51
CA GLY A 83 -8.02 -28.93 12.06
C GLY A 83 -8.81 -29.61 13.19
N LYS A 84 -8.20 -30.57 13.91
CA LYS A 84 -8.83 -31.24 15.06
C LYS A 84 -9.18 -30.28 16.20
N GLN A 85 -8.31 -29.29 16.48
CA GLN A 85 -8.59 -28.26 17.47
C GLN A 85 -9.72 -27.31 17.02
N LEU A 86 -9.82 -27.06 15.71
CA LEU A 86 -10.86 -26.21 15.15
C LEU A 86 -12.23 -26.90 15.14
N GLU A 87 -12.28 -28.22 14.96
CA GLU A 87 -13.51 -29.02 15.03
C GLU A 87 -14.15 -28.98 16.42
N SER A 88 -13.35 -28.90 17.49
CA SER A 88 -13.85 -28.75 18.86
C SER A 88 -14.13 -27.30 19.26
N ALA A 89 -13.68 -26.33 18.46
CA ALA A 89 -13.82 -24.91 18.75
C ALA A 89 -15.23 -24.40 18.43
N THR A 90 -15.85 -23.75 19.40
CA THR A 90 -17.19 -23.15 19.27
C THR A 90 -17.12 -21.65 19.46
N ALA A 91 -18.24 -20.95 19.28
CA ALA A 91 -18.32 -19.54 19.64
C ALA A 91 -18.13 -19.36 21.17
N ASP A 92 -18.66 -20.24 22.01
CA ASP A 92 -18.55 -20.07 23.46
C ASP A 92 -17.20 -20.56 24.02
N ALA A 93 -16.52 -21.44 23.27
CA ALA A 93 -15.17 -21.91 23.56
C ALA A 93 -14.29 -21.79 22.30
N PRO A 94 -13.85 -20.56 21.94
CA PRO A 94 -13.07 -20.33 20.73
C PRO A 94 -11.64 -20.83 20.88
N LEU A 95 -11.04 -21.25 19.78
CA LEU A 95 -9.62 -21.59 19.71
C LEU A 95 -8.78 -20.33 19.71
N GLU A 96 -7.85 -20.20 20.65
CA GLU A 96 -6.90 -19.11 20.68
C GLU A 96 -5.65 -19.43 19.85
N ILE A 97 -5.25 -18.51 18.98
CA ILE A 97 -4.03 -18.59 18.18
C ILE A 97 -3.25 -17.30 18.38
N THR A 98 -1.99 -17.42 18.79
CA THR A 98 -1.10 -16.26 18.96
C THR A 98 -0.10 -16.20 17.81
N GLU A 99 -0.03 -15.04 17.16
CA GLU A 99 0.95 -14.70 16.14
C GLU A 99 1.85 -13.57 16.68
N GLN A 100 3.16 -13.73 16.52
CA GLN A 100 4.15 -12.78 17.01
C GLN A 100 4.58 -11.84 15.89
N PHE A 101 4.55 -10.54 16.17
CA PHE A 101 4.95 -9.49 15.25
C PHE A 101 6.17 -8.72 15.79
N GLU A 102 7.01 -8.27 14.86
CA GLU A 102 8.21 -7.49 15.18
C GLU A 102 7.86 -6.12 15.76
N ASP A 103 6.75 -5.53 15.34
CA ASP A 103 6.33 -4.21 15.78
C ASP A 103 4.80 -4.03 15.73
N VAL A 104 4.33 -3.06 16.51
CA VAL A 104 2.92 -2.68 16.63
C VAL A 104 2.26 -2.36 15.29
N LYS A 105 2.97 -1.68 14.38
CA LYS A 105 2.36 -1.26 13.10
C LYS A 105 2.09 -2.49 12.24
N THR A 106 2.96 -3.49 12.24
CA THR A 106 2.74 -4.75 11.52
C THR A 106 1.55 -5.51 12.09
N ALA A 107 1.45 -5.63 13.42
CA ALA A 107 0.28 -6.22 14.07
C ALA A 107 -1.02 -5.46 13.72
N TRP A 108 -0.97 -4.13 13.67
CA TRP A 108 -2.13 -3.33 13.28
C TRP A 108 -2.53 -3.52 11.82
N MET A 109 -1.56 -3.61 10.89
CA MET A 109 -1.84 -3.95 9.48
C MET A 109 -2.50 -5.32 9.35
N MET A 110 -2.07 -6.30 10.16
CA MET A 110 -2.71 -7.60 10.21
C MET A 110 -4.16 -7.51 10.71
N SER A 111 -4.43 -6.73 11.75
CA SER A 111 -5.80 -6.49 12.22
C SER A 111 -6.70 -5.88 11.14
N LEU A 112 -6.14 -4.96 10.35
CA LEU A 112 -6.83 -4.36 9.23
C LEU A 112 -7.11 -5.38 8.11
N ILE A 113 -6.13 -6.20 7.74
CA ILE A 113 -6.30 -7.30 6.78
C ILE A 113 -7.39 -8.26 7.24
N CYS A 114 -7.38 -8.70 8.50
CA CYS A 114 -8.44 -9.54 9.05
C CYS A 114 -9.82 -8.89 8.92
N SER A 115 -9.93 -7.57 9.16
CA SER A 115 -11.19 -6.85 8.98
C SER A 115 -11.64 -6.81 7.52
N ILE A 116 -10.72 -6.56 6.59
CA ILE A 116 -10.99 -6.53 5.14
C ILE A 116 -11.43 -7.90 4.63
N LEU A 117 -10.76 -8.97 5.04
CA LEU A 117 -11.12 -10.35 4.67
C LEU A 117 -12.53 -10.72 5.15
N HIS A 118 -13.00 -10.11 6.25
CA HIS A 118 -14.37 -10.26 6.75
C HIS A 118 -15.36 -9.26 6.17
N HIS A 119 -15.01 -8.57 5.08
CA HIS A 119 -15.82 -7.53 4.44
C HIS A 119 -16.21 -6.38 5.38
N ARG A 120 -15.41 -6.12 6.42
CA ARG A 120 -15.55 -4.99 7.34
C ARG A 120 -14.54 -3.89 7.02
N ALA A 121 -14.47 -3.55 5.74
CA ALA A 121 -13.52 -2.55 5.24
C ALA A 121 -13.95 -1.11 5.60
N GLU A 122 -15.17 -0.89 6.11
CA GLU A 122 -15.61 0.43 6.60
C GLU A 122 -14.75 0.96 7.77
N ALA A 123 -14.08 0.07 8.50
CA ALA A 123 -13.14 0.44 9.55
C ALA A 123 -11.75 0.85 9.02
N ALA A 124 -11.52 0.71 7.72
CA ALA A 124 -10.27 1.07 7.10
C ALA A 124 -10.20 2.60 6.92
N PRO A 125 -9.04 3.24 7.18
CA PRO A 125 -8.93 4.69 7.03
C PRO A 125 -9.12 5.08 5.56
N SER A 126 -9.64 6.29 5.32
CA SER A 126 -9.89 6.79 3.96
C SER A 126 -8.60 7.04 3.17
N THR A 127 -7.50 7.36 3.86
CA THR A 127 -6.19 7.60 3.24
C THR A 127 -5.06 7.00 4.09
N LYS A 128 -3.91 6.75 3.45
CA LYS A 128 -2.68 6.28 4.09
C LYS A 128 -1.46 6.94 3.48
N SER A 129 -0.37 7.03 4.24
CA SER A 129 0.93 7.44 3.71
C SER A 129 1.49 6.37 2.75
N PRO A 130 2.35 6.74 1.78
CA PRO A 130 3.00 5.78 0.88
C PRO A 130 3.67 4.62 1.64
N GLU A 131 4.39 4.90 2.72
CA GLU A 131 5.11 3.91 3.52
C GLU A 131 4.16 2.94 4.22
N SER A 132 3.02 3.46 4.70
CA SER A 132 1.97 2.64 5.31
C SER A 132 1.29 1.73 4.30
N ILE A 133 1.12 2.19 3.05
CA ILE A 133 0.57 1.37 1.96
C ILE A 133 1.55 0.27 1.58
N LEU A 134 2.85 0.59 1.43
CA LEU A 134 3.88 -0.41 1.13
C LEU A 134 3.98 -1.45 2.25
N LYS A 135 3.98 -1.02 3.52
CA LYS A 135 3.96 -1.96 4.65
C LYS A 135 2.73 -2.86 4.64
N PHE A 136 1.55 -2.31 4.37
CA PHE A 136 0.33 -3.10 4.18
C PHE A 136 0.46 -4.12 3.04
N ALA A 137 1.02 -3.72 1.90
CA ALA A 137 1.27 -4.58 0.76
C ALA A 137 2.17 -5.78 1.13
N HIS A 138 3.27 -5.55 1.85
CA HIS A 138 4.15 -6.62 2.30
C HIS A 138 3.47 -7.59 3.27
N VAL A 139 2.69 -7.09 4.24
CA VAL A 139 1.93 -7.98 5.13
C VAL A 139 0.92 -8.80 4.33
N ALA A 140 0.21 -8.19 3.38
CA ALA A 140 -0.72 -8.91 2.51
C ALA A 140 -0.03 -9.97 1.65
N GLN A 141 1.17 -9.67 1.13
CA GLN A 141 1.97 -10.64 0.38
C GLN A 141 2.45 -11.80 1.24
N TYR A 142 2.92 -11.51 2.46
CA TYR A 142 3.37 -12.53 3.41
C TYR A 142 2.24 -13.51 3.78
N TYR A 143 1.06 -12.97 4.08
CA TYR A 143 -0.15 -13.76 4.36
C TYR A 143 -0.88 -14.22 3.09
N GLN A 144 -0.30 -13.99 1.90
CA GLN A 144 -0.80 -14.46 0.60
C GLN A 144 -2.27 -14.11 0.37
N CYS A 145 -2.61 -12.83 0.59
CA CYS A 145 -3.97 -12.28 0.49
C CYS A 145 -4.05 -10.98 -0.32
N THR A 146 -3.04 -10.67 -1.14
CA THR A 146 -2.96 -9.43 -1.94
C THR A 146 -4.19 -9.22 -2.83
N SER A 147 -4.65 -10.27 -3.52
CA SER A 147 -5.85 -10.24 -4.37
C SER A 147 -7.13 -9.87 -3.60
N ALA A 148 -7.24 -10.29 -2.34
CA ALA A 148 -8.40 -10.03 -1.49
C ALA A 148 -8.42 -8.61 -0.92
N VAL A 149 -7.26 -7.95 -0.83
CA VAL A 149 -7.13 -6.62 -0.21
C VAL A 149 -6.85 -5.47 -1.17
N ARG A 150 -6.43 -5.76 -2.41
CA ARG A 150 -6.02 -4.74 -3.40
C ARG A 150 -7.09 -3.68 -3.66
N TRP A 151 -8.37 -4.05 -3.65
CA TRP A 151 -9.47 -3.14 -3.92
C TRP A 151 -9.65 -2.08 -2.82
N VAL A 152 -9.27 -2.41 -1.58
CA VAL A 152 -9.23 -1.44 -0.46
C VAL A 152 -7.99 -0.55 -0.58
N ALA A 153 -6.87 -1.09 -1.06
CA ALA A 153 -5.63 -0.34 -1.19
C ALA A 153 -5.61 0.63 -2.39
N SER A 154 -6.33 0.33 -3.48
CA SER A 154 -6.33 1.16 -4.69
C SER A 154 -6.76 2.62 -4.42
N PRO A 155 -7.85 2.91 -3.67
CA PRO A 155 -8.17 4.28 -3.27
C PRO A 155 -7.05 4.97 -2.47
N TRP A 156 -6.32 4.23 -1.62
CA TRP A 156 -5.18 4.79 -0.89
C TRP A 156 -4.03 5.16 -1.81
N ILE A 157 -3.70 4.28 -2.77
CA ILE A 157 -2.66 4.54 -3.76
C ILE A 157 -3.01 5.78 -4.57
N LYS A 158 -4.24 5.88 -5.08
CA LYS A 158 -4.70 7.04 -5.83
C LYS A 158 -4.59 8.33 -5.02
N ALA A 159 -5.12 8.35 -3.80
CA ALA A 159 -5.07 9.53 -2.94
C ALA A 159 -3.63 9.91 -2.53
N ALA A 160 -2.76 8.92 -2.32
CA ALA A 160 -1.36 9.16 -2.02
C ALA A 160 -0.58 9.67 -3.25
N LEU A 161 -0.93 9.21 -4.45
CA LEU A 161 -0.36 9.67 -5.72
C LEU A 161 -0.66 11.15 -5.96
N GLU A 162 -1.94 11.53 -5.87
CA GLU A 162 -2.40 12.92 -6.01
C GLU A 162 -1.71 13.85 -4.99
N LYS A 163 -1.60 13.43 -3.72
CA LYS A 163 -0.92 14.21 -2.68
C LYS A 163 0.59 14.32 -2.88
N SER A 164 1.19 13.41 -3.64
CA SER A 164 2.63 13.39 -3.88
C SER A 164 3.04 14.35 -4.99
N GLU A 165 2.13 14.78 -5.87
CA GLU A 165 2.44 15.74 -6.93
C GLU A 165 2.86 17.11 -6.36
N GLY A 166 3.94 17.67 -6.90
CA GLY A 166 4.44 18.99 -6.50
C GLY A 166 5.19 19.04 -5.16
N GLN A 167 5.37 17.91 -4.47
CA GLN A 167 6.15 17.83 -3.23
C GLN A 167 7.66 17.75 -3.49
N PRO A 168 8.52 18.26 -2.58
CA PRO A 168 9.98 18.15 -2.74
C PRO A 168 10.49 16.70 -2.82
N ASP A 169 9.76 15.77 -2.21
CA ASP A 169 10.08 14.34 -2.11
C ASP A 169 9.23 13.46 -3.05
N SER A 170 8.52 14.04 -4.03
CA SER A 170 7.60 13.33 -4.94
C SER A 170 8.18 12.03 -5.49
N MET A 171 9.45 12.04 -5.91
CA MET A 171 10.10 10.87 -6.51
C MET A 171 10.23 9.69 -5.54
N ALA A 172 10.64 9.93 -4.30
CA ALA A 172 10.74 8.88 -3.28
C ALA A 172 9.36 8.29 -2.97
N ARG A 173 8.32 9.14 -2.93
CA ARG A 173 6.94 8.73 -2.72
C ARG A 173 6.42 7.89 -3.89
N PHE A 174 6.69 8.30 -5.14
CA PHE A 174 6.32 7.54 -6.32
C PHE A 174 7.03 6.18 -6.35
N ASP A 175 8.31 6.11 -5.99
CA ASP A 175 9.04 4.84 -5.84
C ASP A 175 8.34 3.89 -4.86
N THR A 176 7.98 4.40 -3.67
CA THR A 176 7.26 3.61 -2.65
C THR A 176 5.89 3.15 -3.15
N LEU A 177 5.14 4.01 -3.83
CA LEU A 177 3.83 3.66 -4.39
C LEU A 177 3.94 2.66 -5.55
N LEU A 178 4.98 2.76 -6.37
CA LEU A 178 5.23 1.85 -7.47
C LEU A 178 5.50 0.44 -6.92
N GLU A 179 6.36 0.35 -5.92
CA GLU A 179 6.64 -0.90 -5.21
C GLU A 179 5.37 -1.48 -4.57
N ALA A 180 4.60 -0.65 -3.86
CA ALA A 180 3.38 -1.10 -3.22
C ALA A 180 2.35 -1.64 -4.23
N SER A 181 2.17 -0.95 -5.36
CA SER A 181 1.24 -1.36 -6.41
C SER A 181 1.67 -2.66 -7.10
N TYR A 182 2.98 -2.89 -7.22
CA TYR A 182 3.56 -4.14 -7.73
C TYR A 182 3.33 -5.30 -6.76
N VAL A 183 3.67 -5.11 -5.48
CA VAL A 183 3.49 -6.13 -4.43
C VAL A 183 2.01 -6.51 -4.27
N LEU A 184 1.10 -5.55 -4.40
CA LEU A 184 -0.34 -5.79 -4.33
C LEU A 184 -0.93 -6.49 -5.56
N ASP A 185 -0.14 -6.72 -6.61
CA ASP A 185 -0.61 -7.23 -7.90
C ASP A 185 -1.83 -6.41 -8.41
N SER A 186 -1.64 -5.08 -8.46
CA SER A 186 -2.62 -4.13 -8.98
C SER A 186 -2.12 -3.48 -10.28
N PRO A 187 -2.42 -4.08 -11.45
CA PRO A 187 -1.91 -3.59 -12.73
C PRO A 187 -2.31 -2.15 -13.06
N MET A 188 -3.54 -1.76 -12.69
CA MET A 188 -4.04 -0.41 -12.96
C MET A 188 -3.38 0.64 -12.08
N ASP A 189 -3.19 0.34 -10.80
CA ASP A 189 -2.47 1.25 -9.90
C ASP A 189 -1.00 1.36 -10.32
N PHE A 190 -0.36 0.24 -10.66
CA PHE A 190 1.02 0.23 -11.16
C PHE A 190 1.17 1.07 -12.44
N LEU A 191 0.24 0.93 -13.39
CA LEU A 191 0.23 1.73 -14.61
C LEU A 191 0.09 3.24 -14.31
N ASN A 192 -0.79 3.61 -13.39
CA ASN A 192 -1.01 5.02 -13.05
C ASN A 192 0.19 5.62 -12.32
N VAL A 193 0.76 4.90 -11.35
CA VAL A 193 1.94 5.35 -10.61
C VAL A 193 3.16 5.42 -11.51
N SER A 194 3.40 4.42 -12.38
CA SER A 194 4.52 4.44 -13.32
C SER A 194 4.45 5.58 -14.33
N LYS A 195 3.24 5.94 -14.80
CA LYS A 195 3.03 7.14 -15.64
C LYS A 195 3.39 8.42 -14.90
N ALA A 196 2.87 8.61 -13.69
CA ALA A 196 3.20 9.79 -12.89
C ALA A 196 4.70 9.86 -12.59
N TRP A 197 5.29 8.73 -12.18
CA TRP A 197 6.73 8.59 -11.97
C TRP A 197 7.53 9.00 -13.22
N ALA A 198 7.15 8.51 -14.40
CA ALA A 198 7.79 8.82 -15.68
C ALA A 198 7.69 10.31 -16.07
N LEU A 199 6.58 10.98 -15.77
CA LEU A 199 6.37 12.39 -16.08
C LEU A 199 7.14 13.33 -15.16
N HIS A 200 7.31 12.94 -13.89
CA HIS A 200 8.07 13.72 -12.91
C HIS A 200 9.57 13.46 -12.95
N TRP A 201 10.01 12.45 -13.73
CA TRP A 201 11.40 12.11 -13.94
C TRP A 201 12.12 13.17 -14.81
N LYS A 202 12.66 14.22 -14.16
CA LYS A 202 13.39 15.31 -14.85
C LYS A 202 14.89 15.05 -15.07
N GLN A 203 15.46 13.98 -14.54
CA GLN A 203 16.90 13.71 -14.66
C GLN A 203 17.15 12.24 -15.04
N GLY A 204 17.48 12.04 -16.32
CA GLY A 204 17.86 10.75 -16.90
C GLY A 204 19.16 10.19 -16.32
N SER A 205 19.11 9.64 -15.12
CA SER A 205 20.17 8.78 -14.64
C SER A 205 19.61 7.43 -14.22
N SER A 206 19.70 6.49 -15.15
CA SER A 206 19.67 5.06 -14.89
C SER A 206 20.58 4.65 -13.72
N ALA A 207 21.54 5.49 -13.30
CA ALA A 207 22.38 5.28 -12.12
C ALA A 207 21.60 5.13 -10.79
N ILE A 208 20.43 5.75 -10.62
CA ILE A 208 19.60 5.56 -9.41
C ILE A 208 18.95 4.17 -9.42
N LEU A 209 18.55 3.69 -10.59
CA LEU A 209 18.03 2.33 -10.78
C LEU A 209 19.13 1.28 -10.58
N TYR A 210 20.36 1.55 -11.02
CA TYR A 210 21.53 0.72 -10.73
C TYR A 210 21.94 0.75 -9.25
N ALA A 211 21.75 1.88 -8.56
CA ALA A 211 22.07 2.01 -7.12
C ALA A 211 21.12 1.21 -6.23
N LYS A 212 19.87 0.96 -6.66
CA LYS A 212 18.93 0.04 -5.99
C LYS A 212 19.35 -1.43 -6.10
N GLY A 213 20.23 -1.78 -7.04
CA GLY A 213 20.86 -3.10 -7.16
C GLY A 213 19.88 -4.27 -7.30
N ASN A 214 20.31 -5.45 -6.86
CA ASN A 214 19.50 -6.68 -6.83
C ASN A 214 18.45 -6.69 -5.71
N ASP A 215 18.36 -5.64 -4.90
CA ASP A 215 17.47 -5.57 -3.73
C ASP A 215 16.11 -4.91 -4.05
N ALA A 216 15.89 -4.49 -5.30
CA ALA A 216 14.62 -3.93 -5.73
C ALA A 216 13.53 -5.01 -5.85
N VAL A 217 12.40 -4.77 -5.17
CA VAL A 217 11.21 -5.65 -5.24
C VAL A 217 10.57 -5.63 -6.64
N VAL A 218 10.58 -4.48 -7.29
CA VAL A 218 10.21 -4.35 -8.71
C VAL A 218 11.43 -4.73 -9.56
N PRO A 219 11.32 -5.68 -10.50
CA PRO A 219 12.44 -6.09 -11.32
C PRO A 219 13.06 -4.93 -12.10
N LEU A 220 14.40 -4.90 -12.21
CA LEU A 220 15.11 -3.83 -12.90
C LEU A 220 14.62 -3.60 -14.34
N PHE A 221 14.25 -4.67 -15.06
CA PHE A 221 13.72 -4.55 -16.42
C PHE A 221 12.44 -3.71 -16.47
N ALA A 222 11.57 -3.78 -15.46
CA ALA A 222 10.34 -3.00 -15.43
C ALA A 222 10.64 -1.50 -15.33
N TYR A 223 11.64 -1.12 -14.54
CA TYR A 223 12.10 0.28 -14.50
C TYR A 223 12.74 0.72 -15.81
N VAL A 224 13.56 -0.13 -16.42
CA VAL A 224 14.19 0.15 -17.72
C VAL A 224 13.12 0.35 -18.80
N ASP A 225 12.09 -0.50 -18.82
CA ASP A 225 10.97 -0.39 -19.76
C ASP A 225 10.21 0.92 -19.54
N ILE A 226 9.90 1.28 -18.28
CA ILE A 226 9.25 2.56 -17.96
C ILE A 226 10.12 3.74 -18.42
N GLU A 227 11.43 3.70 -18.21
CA GLU A 227 12.36 4.75 -18.64
C GLU A 227 12.42 4.87 -20.18
N GLN A 228 12.51 3.73 -20.89
CA GLN A 228 12.51 3.71 -22.35
C GLN A 228 11.22 4.31 -22.92
N GLN A 229 10.07 3.93 -22.36
CA GLN A 229 8.77 4.47 -22.76
C GLN A 229 8.67 5.97 -22.47
N SER A 230 9.16 6.43 -21.31
CA SER A 230 9.19 7.86 -20.97
C SER A 230 10.04 8.66 -21.97
N LYS A 231 11.23 8.16 -22.34
CA LYS A 231 12.09 8.79 -23.35
C LYS A 231 11.43 8.86 -24.72
N LEU A 232 10.74 7.80 -25.15
CA LEU A 232 10.00 7.78 -26.42
C LEU A 232 8.90 8.86 -26.45
N VAL A 233 8.12 8.97 -25.36
CA VAL A 233 7.07 9.98 -25.23
C VAL A 233 7.67 11.39 -25.21
N TYR A 234 8.74 11.61 -24.43
CA TYR A 234 9.43 12.90 -24.38
C TYR A 234 9.96 13.31 -25.75
N ASN A 235 10.63 12.41 -26.47
CA ASN A 235 11.14 12.70 -27.81
C ASN A 235 10.00 12.95 -28.81
N THR A 236 8.88 12.24 -28.70
CA THR A 236 7.71 12.46 -29.56
C THR A 236 7.09 13.84 -29.33
N ILE A 237 6.97 14.27 -28.07
CA ILE A 237 6.32 15.54 -27.69
C ILE A 237 7.26 16.74 -27.91
N TYR A 238 8.54 16.61 -27.55
CA TYR A 238 9.48 17.74 -27.48
C TYR A 238 10.56 17.74 -28.56
N GLN A 239 10.74 16.65 -29.31
CA GLN A 239 11.74 16.57 -30.39
C GLN A 239 11.14 16.30 -31.77
N SER A 240 9.82 16.25 -31.93
CA SER A 240 9.21 16.26 -33.26
C SER A 240 9.43 17.64 -33.89
N PRO A 241 10.22 17.76 -34.98
CA PRO A 241 10.33 19.02 -35.70
C PRO A 241 8.98 19.32 -36.32
N ALA A 242 8.54 20.57 -36.21
CA ALA A 242 7.38 21.08 -36.91
C ALA A 242 7.37 20.55 -38.36
N GLN A 243 6.45 19.64 -38.67
CA GLN A 243 5.95 19.57 -40.03
C GLN A 243 5.19 20.87 -40.24
N GLY A 244 5.82 21.81 -40.93
CA GLY A 244 5.16 23.00 -41.40
C GLY A 244 3.94 22.62 -42.25
N SER A 245 2.88 23.40 -42.05
CA SER A 245 1.72 23.56 -42.93
C SER A 245 0.49 22.67 -42.70
N ALA A 246 -0.57 23.37 -42.25
CA ALA A 246 -1.99 23.08 -42.40
C ALA A 246 -2.60 21.95 -41.55
N TYR A 247 -2.90 22.24 -40.28
CA TYR A 247 -4.26 22.06 -39.79
C TYR A 247 -4.63 23.26 -38.91
N THR A 248 -5.69 23.92 -39.34
CA THR A 248 -6.24 25.17 -38.81
C THR A 248 -6.72 25.04 -37.38
N ALA A 249 -6.67 26.19 -36.71
CA ALA A 249 -7.32 26.48 -35.44
C ALA A 249 -8.77 26.00 -35.39
N ASP A 250 -9.13 25.48 -34.21
CA ASP A 250 -10.45 25.19 -33.62
C ASP A 250 -10.30 23.81 -32.95
N VAL A 251 -10.26 23.67 -31.63
CA VAL A 251 -11.29 24.04 -30.66
C VAL A 251 -10.64 23.98 -29.27
N LEU A 252 -10.67 25.07 -28.51
CA LEU A 252 -10.85 25.07 -27.04
C LEU A 252 -11.29 26.50 -26.65
N PRO A 253 -12.49 26.70 -26.08
CA PRO A 253 -12.97 28.02 -25.70
C PRO A 253 -12.21 28.52 -24.46
N ARG A 254 -11.59 29.70 -24.60
CA ARG A 254 -11.08 30.49 -23.47
C ARG A 254 -12.28 31.08 -22.72
N HIS A 255 -12.39 30.74 -21.44
CA HIS A 255 -13.12 31.58 -20.49
C HIS A 255 -12.29 32.85 -20.26
N GLU A 256 -12.69 33.96 -20.88
CA GLU A 256 -12.22 35.30 -20.50
C GLU A 256 -12.94 35.73 -19.22
N SER A 257 -12.21 35.82 -18.12
CA SER A 257 -12.63 36.61 -16.96
C SER A 257 -12.04 38.02 -17.10
N GLN A 258 -12.87 38.95 -17.57
CA GLN A 258 -12.64 40.38 -17.43
C GLN A 258 -12.63 40.74 -15.94
N PHE A 259 -11.53 41.29 -15.44
CA PHE A 259 -11.55 42.23 -14.34
C PHE A 259 -10.62 43.39 -14.69
N GLY A 260 -11.26 44.49 -15.11
CA GLY A 260 -10.62 45.76 -15.34
C GLY A 260 -10.17 46.39 -14.03
N ALA A 261 -9.03 47.04 -14.12
CA ALA A 261 -8.57 48.00 -13.12
C ALA A 261 -9.47 49.24 -13.17
N GLU A 262 -9.99 49.65 -12.01
CA GLU A 262 -10.36 51.04 -11.78
C GLU A 262 -9.62 51.54 -10.54
N ASP A 263 -8.79 52.55 -10.81
CA ASP A 263 -8.05 53.32 -9.84
C ASP A 263 -8.96 54.36 -9.20
N THR A 264 -8.89 54.42 -7.86
CA THR A 264 -8.92 55.59 -6.98
C THR A 264 -9.69 56.86 -7.41
N GLN A 265 -10.61 57.32 -6.54
CA GLN A 265 -10.42 58.57 -5.78
C GLN A 265 -11.40 58.72 -4.58
N PRO A 266 -11.03 59.52 -3.56
CA PRO A 266 -11.68 59.58 -2.25
C PRO A 266 -12.66 60.75 -2.13
N PHE A 267 -13.42 60.84 -1.03
CA PHE A 267 -13.54 62.01 -0.13
C PHE A 267 -14.74 61.84 0.83
N ASP A 268 -14.46 62.20 2.09
CA ASP A 268 -15.31 62.56 3.25
C ASP A 268 -16.32 61.56 3.86
#